data_AF-A0A8X6NCV0-F1
#
_entry.id   AF-A0A8X6NCV0-F1
#
_cell.length_a   1.000
_cell.length_b   1.000
_cell.length_c   1.000
_cell.angle_alpha   90.00
_cell.angle_beta   90.00
_cell.angle_gamma   90.00
#
_symmetry.space_group_name_H-M   'P 1'
#
loop_
_entity.id
_entity.type
_entity.pdbx_description
1 polymer ?
#
loop_
_entity_poly.entity_id
_entity_poly.type
_entity_poly.pdbx_seq_one_letter_code
_entity_poly.pdbx_strand_id
1 'polypeptide(L)'
;MFTMIDNERFDLGCTWFTNKAHFHLNGFSNKQNRRFWGFENPHLCEKKLLHSPKITVLAAVCSRGIFGHFIMRETITSVRYVTILEQFVAIQIALEDQQGIE
;
A
#
# COMPACT_ATOMS: atom_id res chain seq x y z
N MET A 1 4.90 7.49 16.87
CA MET A 1 3.59 7.15 16.28
C MET A 1 2.77 6.32 17.25
N PHE A 2 3.20 5.11 17.64
CA PHE A 2 2.53 4.33 18.69
C PHE A 2 2.33 5.13 19.98
N THR A 3 3.39 5.79 20.48
CA THR A 3 3.29 6.70 21.62
C THR A 3 2.34 7.89 21.44
N MET A 4 1.98 8.28 20.21
CA MET A 4 0.99 9.35 19.99
C MET A 4 -0.45 8.81 19.96
N ILE A 5 -0.60 7.54 19.57
CA ILE A 5 -1.86 6.80 19.63
C ILE A 5 -2.19 6.50 21.10
N ASP A 6 -1.20 6.02 21.87
CA ASP A 6 -1.35 5.68 23.29
C ASP A 6 -1.69 6.89 24.18
N ASN A 7 -1.35 8.10 23.72
CA ASN A 7 -1.65 9.35 24.41
C ASN A 7 -2.97 9.99 23.94
N GLU A 8 -3.83 9.26 23.24
CA GLU A 8 -5.12 9.72 22.68
C GLU A 8 -5.04 11.00 21.84
N ARG A 9 -3.84 11.32 21.32
CA ARG A 9 -3.62 12.51 20.51
C ARG A 9 -4.20 12.39 19.10
N PHE A 10 -4.55 11.17 18.69
CA PHE A 10 -5.18 10.87 17.42
C PHE A 10 -6.33 9.90 17.62
N ASP A 11 -7.50 10.24 17.09
CA ASP A 11 -8.59 9.29 16.97
C ASP A 11 -8.30 8.32 15.82
N LEU A 12 -8.04 7.05 16.15
CA LEU A 12 -7.87 5.97 15.17
C LEU A 12 -9.14 5.71 14.35
N GLY A 13 -10.32 6.07 14.88
CA GLY A 13 -11.60 6.02 14.19
C GLY A 13 -11.64 6.93 12.96
N CYS A 14 -10.96 8.07 13.04
CA CYS A 14 -10.94 9.12 12.01
C CYS A 14 -9.59 9.26 11.28
N THR A 15 -8.60 8.42 11.60
CA THR A 15 -7.27 8.47 10.97
C THR A 15 -7.15 7.46 9.83
N TRP A 16 -6.71 7.92 8.65
CA TRP A 16 -6.41 7.06 7.51
C TRP A 16 -4.91 6.92 7.27
N PHE A 17 -4.51 5.68 7.01
CA PHE A 17 -3.16 5.33 6.58
C PHE A 17 -3.19 5.00 5.10
N THR A 18 -2.42 5.75 4.30
CA THR A 18 -2.26 5.50 2.88
C THR A 18 -0.83 5.05 2.58
N ASN A 19 -0.68 4.04 1.73
CA ASN A 19 0.65 3.64 1.29
C ASN A 19 0.63 3.05 -0.12
N LYS A 20 1.77 3.19 -0.79
CA LYS A 20 2.05 2.66 -2.11
C LYS A 20 2.86 1.37 -2.00
N ALA A 21 2.41 0.32 -2.68
CA ALA A 21 3.13 -0.94 -2.82
C ALA A 21 3.32 -1.30 -4.30
N HIS A 22 4.43 -1.96 -4.62
CA HIS A 22 4.70 -2.47 -5.97
C HIS A 22 4.61 -4.00 -5.96
N PHE A 23 3.83 -4.56 -6.88
CA PHE A 23 3.67 -6.00 -7.07
C PHE A 23 4.19 -6.39 -8.46
N HIS A 24 5.15 -7.30 -8.51
CA HIS A 24 5.61 -7.86 -9.78
C HIS A 24 4.62 -8.93 -10.25
N LEU A 25 4.27 -8.89 -11.54
CA LEU A 25 3.28 -9.80 -12.15
C LEU A 25 3.86 -11.15 -12.54
N ASN A 26 5.18 -11.31 -12.45
CA ASN A 26 5.88 -12.55 -12.78
C ASN A 26 5.84 -13.59 -11.65
N GLY A 27 5.08 -13.35 -10.57
CA GLY A 27 5.01 -14.23 -9.40
C GLY A 27 6.27 -14.22 -8.52
N PHE A 28 7.31 -13.46 -8.89
CA PHE A 28 8.54 -13.36 -8.13
C PHE A 28 8.51 -12.13 -7.24
N SER A 29 8.48 -12.36 -5.93
CA SER A 29 8.74 -11.29 -4.96
C SER A 29 10.20 -10.84 -5.05
N ASN A 30 10.45 -9.53 -4.90
CA ASN A 30 11.79 -8.98 -4.77
C ASN A 30 12.41 -9.41 -3.43
N LYS A 31 12.82 -10.67 -3.34
CA LYS A 31 13.57 -11.23 -2.21
C LYS A 31 15.00 -10.69 -2.28
N GLN A 32 15.22 -9.44 -1.85
CA GLN A 32 16.57 -8.89 -1.69
C GLN A 32 17.34 -9.57 -0.54
N ASN A 33 16.66 -10.27 0.36
CA ASN A 33 17.29 -11.16 1.36
C ASN A 33 16.98 -12.62 1.04
N ARG A 34 17.75 -13.23 0.12
CA ARG A 34 17.91 -14.69 0.13
C ARG A 34 19.10 -15.01 1.03
N ARG A 35 18.83 -15.44 2.26
CA ARG A 35 19.88 -15.92 3.17
C ARG A 35 19.96 -17.42 3.07
N PHE A 36 21.09 -17.92 2.58
CA PHE A 36 21.41 -19.34 2.57
C PHE A 36 22.26 -19.65 3.80
N TRP A 37 21.95 -20.75 4.48
CA TRP A 37 22.77 -21.27 5.58
C TRP A 37 23.31 -22.63 5.15
N GLY A 38 24.62 -22.80 5.19
CA GLY A 38 25.30 -24.02 4.77
C GLY A 38 26.81 -23.85 4.88
N PHE A 39 27.54 -24.95 5.01
CA PHE A 39 29.01 -24.95 5.03
C PHE A 39 29.62 -24.72 3.64
N GLU A 40 28.85 -24.98 2.58
CA GLU A 40 29.27 -24.82 1.19
C GLU A 40 28.42 -23.79 0.45
N ASN A 41 29.02 -23.15 -0.56
CA ASN A 41 28.33 -22.17 -1.39
C ASN A 41 27.27 -22.88 -2.26
N PRO A 42 25.99 -22.48 -2.20
CA PRO A 42 24.92 -23.16 -2.96
C PRO A 42 25.00 -22.97 -4.49
N HIS A 43 25.96 -22.20 -5.02
CA HIS A 43 26.17 -21.96 -6.46
C HIS A 43 24.90 -21.57 -7.23
N LEU A 44 23.93 -20.94 -6.56
CA LEU A 44 22.62 -20.66 -7.13
C LEU A 44 22.60 -19.26 -7.78
N CYS A 45 22.78 -19.21 -9.09
CA CYS A 45 22.67 -17.99 -9.89
C CYS A 45 21.30 -17.92 -10.60
N GLU A 46 20.30 -17.32 -9.95
CA GLU A 46 19.05 -16.96 -10.63
C GLU A 46 19.17 -15.57 -11.29
N LYS A 47 19.18 -15.54 -12.64
CA LYS A 47 19.05 -14.28 -13.39
C LYS A 47 17.63 -13.76 -13.25
N LYS A 48 17.45 -12.66 -12.52
CA LYS A 48 16.16 -11.94 -12.46
C LYS A 48 16.10 -10.88 -13.57
N LEU A 49 14.94 -10.74 -14.22
CA LEU A 49 14.68 -9.64 -15.14
C LEU A 49 14.62 -8.33 -14.35
N LEU A 50 15.54 -7.39 -14.65
CA LEU A 50 15.63 -6.09 -13.97
C LEU A 50 14.35 -5.25 -14.11
N HIS A 51 13.65 -5.39 -15.23
CA HIS A 51 12.42 -4.65 -15.56
C HIS A 51 11.21 -5.57 -15.69
N SER A 52 11.03 -6.45 -14.71
CA SER A 52 9.84 -7.30 -14.64
C SER A 52 8.56 -6.45 -14.57
N PRO A 53 7.51 -6.76 -15.36
CA PRO A 53 6.24 -6.04 -15.31
C PRO A 53 5.72 -5.95 -13.88
N LYS A 54 5.33 -4.76 -13.46
CA LYS A 54 4.82 -4.50 -12.12
C LYS A 54 3.55 -3.67 -12.19
N ILE A 55 2.73 -3.83 -11.16
CA ILE A 55 1.64 -2.92 -10.84
C ILE A 55 1.98 -2.19 -9.55
N THR A 56 1.50 -0.97 -9.46
CA THR A 56 1.50 -0.14 -8.27
C THR A 56 0.11 -0.15 -7.70
N VAL A 57 -0.01 -0.45 -6.41
CA VAL A 57 -1.26 -0.31 -5.66
C VAL A 57 -1.08 0.81 -4.65
N LEU A 58 -2.00 1.75 -4.63
CA LEU A 58 -2.16 2.73 -3.56
C LEU A 58 -3.44 2.39 -2.81
N ALA A 59 -3.34 2.09 -1.51
CA ALA A 59 -4.49 1.71 -0.69
C ALA A 59 -4.60 2.64 0.51
N ALA A 60 -5.85 2.91 0.91
CA ALA A 60 -6.20 3.61 2.14
C ALA A 60 -6.84 2.62 3.11
N VAL A 61 -6.34 2.61 4.35
CA VAL A 61 -6.86 1.77 5.44
C VAL A 61 -7.08 2.61 6.69
N CYS A 62 -8.05 2.23 7.50
CA CYS A 62 -8.32 2.83 8.80
C CYS A 62 -8.69 1.74 9.80
N SER A 63 -9.00 2.12 11.04
CA SER A 63 -9.45 1.18 12.08
C SER A 63 -10.72 0.40 11.70
N ARG A 64 -11.56 0.95 10.81
CA ARG A 64 -12.79 0.32 10.31
C ARG A 64 -12.57 -0.67 9.15
N GLY A 65 -11.37 -0.69 8.56
CA GLY A 65 -11.01 -1.63 7.49
C GLY A 65 -10.32 -0.97 6.30
N ILE A 66 -10.43 -1.64 5.14
CA ILE A 66 -9.90 -1.12 3.87
C ILE A 66 -10.94 -0.18 3.27
N PHE A 67 -10.54 1.07 3.09
CA PHE A 67 -11.42 2.09 2.56
C PHE A 67 -11.49 2.05 1.03
N GLY A 68 -10.36 1.79 0.38
CA GLY A 68 -10.29 1.60 -1.05
C GLY A 68 -8.87 1.42 -1.56
N HIS A 69 -8.74 1.09 -2.84
CA HIS A 69 -7.45 0.94 -3.49
C HIS A 69 -7.49 1.33 -4.97
N PHE A 70 -6.37 1.83 -5.47
CA PHE A 70 -6.15 2.16 -6.87
C PHE A 70 -5.01 1.33 -7.42
N ILE A 71 -5.24 0.67 -8.56
CA ILE A 71 -4.25 -0.16 -9.24
C ILE A 71 -3.79 0.55 -10.51
N MET A 72 -2.48 0.69 -10.68
CA MET A 72 -1.89 1.37 -11.82
C MET A 72 -0.69 0.59 -12.34
N ARG A 73 -0.51 0.49 -13.66
CA ARG A 73 0.68 -0.12 -14.26
C ARG A 73 1.87 0.84 -14.29
N GLU A 74 1.60 2.14 -14.22
CA GLU A 74 2.58 3.21 -14.34
C GLU A 74 3.07 3.69 -12.96
N THR A 75 4.10 4.54 -12.98
CA THR A 75 4.56 5.25 -11.79
C THR A 75 3.53 6.31 -11.39
N ILE A 76 3.14 6.32 -10.11
CA ILE A 76 2.31 7.39 -9.55
C ILE A 76 3.14 8.68 -9.49
N THR A 77 2.72 9.69 -10.26
CA THR A 77 3.25 11.06 -10.21
C THR A 77 2.62 11.82 -9.05
N SER A 78 3.21 12.97 -8.65
CA SER A 78 2.64 13.81 -7.59
C SER A 78 1.22 14.28 -7.92
N VAL A 79 0.97 14.71 -9.15
CA VAL A 79 -0.36 15.16 -9.61
C VAL A 79 -1.38 14.04 -9.46
N ARG A 80 -1.06 12.83 -9.94
CA ARG A 80 -1.97 11.67 -9.80
C ARG A 80 -2.17 11.29 -8.35
N TYR A 81 -1.14 11.41 -7.52
CA TYR A 81 -1.24 11.12 -6.09
C TYR A 81 -2.27 12.03 -5.41
N VAL A 82 -2.24 13.34 -5.70
CA VAL A 82 -3.22 14.30 -5.16
C VAL A 82 -4.64 13.94 -5.62
N THR A 83 -4.84 13.66 -6.92
CA THR A 83 -6.16 13.26 -7.43
C THR A 83 -6.70 12.01 -6.74
N ILE A 84 -5.84 11.02 -6.46
CA ILE A 84 -6.25 9.81 -5.74
C ILE A 84 -6.66 10.13 -4.30
N LEU A 85 -5.92 11.03 -3.62
CA LEU A 85 -6.29 11.47 -2.28
C LEU A 85 -7.64 12.19 -2.26
N GLU A 86 -7.89 13.08 -3.22
CA GLU A 86 -9.18 13.77 -3.37
C GLU A 86 -10.32 12.76 -3.59
N GLN A 87 -10.09 11.71 -4.39
CA GLN A 87 -11.06 10.64 -4.59
C GLN A 87 -11.33 9.86 -3.29
N PHE A 88 -10.31 9.57 -2.48
CA PHE A 88 -10.53 8.93 -1.17
C PHE A 88 -11.39 9.80 -0.26
N VAL A 89 -11.14 11.11 -0.21
CA VAL A 89 -11.98 12.04 0.57
C VAL A 89 -13.41 12.08 0.05
N ALA A 90 -13.61 12.13 -1.27
CA ALA A 90 -14.94 12.15 -1.86
C ALA A 90 -15.75 10.86 -1.57
N ILE A 91 -15.10 9.70 -1.64
CA ILE A 91 -15.74 8.41 -1.29
C ILE A 91 -16.15 8.42 0.19
N GLN A 92 -15.38 9.03 1.08
CA GLN A 92 -15.73 9.08 2.51
C GLN A 92 -16.98 9.90 2.72
N ILE A 93 -17.01 11.11 2.17
CA ILE A 93 -18.16 12.01 2.31
C ILE A 93 -19.42 11.30 1.81
N ALA A 94 -19.34 10.63 0.66
CA ALA A 94 -20.46 9.87 0.11
C ALA A 94 -20.91 8.69 1.01
N LEU A 95 -19.98 8.03 1.71
CA LEU A 95 -20.31 6.95 2.64
C LEU A 95 -20.90 7.47 3.96
N GLU A 96 -20.42 8.61 4.47
CA GLU A 96 -20.96 9.25 5.67
C GLU A 96 -22.38 9.79 5.42
N ASP A 97 -22.64 10.38 4.25
CA ASP A 97 -23.97 10.84 3.84
C ASP A 97 -24.99 9.68 3.77
N GLN A 98 -24.55 8.46 3.44
CA GLN A 98 -25.40 7.27 3.43
C GLN A 98 -25.70 6.72 4.83
N GLN A 99 -24.86 7.00 5.83
CA GLN A 99 -25.06 6.54 7.21
C GLN A 99 -25.87 7.53 8.06
N GLY A 100 -26.13 8.74 7.58
CA GLY A 100 -26.93 9.77 8.26
C GLY A 100 -28.45 9.72 8.03
N ILE A 101 -28.99 8.63 7.47
CA ILE A 101 -30.43 8.45 7.14
C ILE A 101 -31.13 7.42 8.07
N GLU A 102 -30.46 6.89 9.08
CA GLU A 102 -31.09 6.14 10.20
C GLU A 102 -31.06 6.92 11.51
#